data_AF-A0A7Y2RC53-F1
#
_entry.id   AF-A0A7Y2RC53-F1
#
_cell.length_a   1.000
_cell.length_b   1.000
_cell.length_c   1.000
_cell.angle_alpha   90.00
_cell.angle_beta   90.00
_cell.angle_gamma   90.00
#
_symmetry.space_group_name_H-M   'P 1'
#
loop_
_entity.id
_entity.type
_entity.pdbx_description
1 polymer ?
#
loop_
_entity_poly.entity_id
_entity_poly.type
_entity_poly.pdbx_seq_one_letter_code
_entity_poly.pdbx_strand_id
1 'polypeptide(L)'
;MTELQQRQVDNRLLRRFPEDAFELLAPLLAQVDLPVKRSLVRPREPIEHVCFIESGLASMVAESADARSVEIRHIGREGIAGYPIVLGVDRTPNKTFMQVAGHGLQVATEDFLPILDHPEVRQLLLRYVHTCELQLAHSALAAAKFNVHQRLARWLLMCH
;
A
#
# COMPACT_ATOMS: atom_id res chain seq x y z
N MET A 1 -1.48 -24.86 12.80
CA MET A 1 -1.39 -23.77 11.82
C MET A 1 0.08 -23.46 11.67
N THR A 2 0.62 -23.49 10.45
CA THR A 2 2.03 -23.20 10.20
C THR A 2 2.27 -21.73 10.48
N GLU A 3 3.17 -21.43 11.41
CA GLU A 3 3.55 -20.07 11.79
C GLU A 3 4.19 -19.36 10.59
N LEU A 4 3.69 -18.18 10.23
CA LEU A 4 4.17 -17.41 9.08
C LEU A 4 5.61 -16.98 9.36
N GLN A 5 6.57 -17.41 8.54
CA GLN A 5 7.96 -17.00 8.69
C GLN A 5 8.26 -15.77 7.82
N GLN A 6 9.02 -14.81 8.36
CA GLN A 6 9.39 -13.58 7.62
C GLN A 6 10.09 -13.86 6.29
N ARG A 7 10.79 -14.99 6.17
CA ARG A 7 11.51 -15.41 4.96
C ARG A 7 10.56 -15.80 3.82
N GLN A 8 9.32 -16.15 4.15
CA GLN A 8 8.30 -16.63 3.22
C GLN A 8 7.42 -15.51 2.67
N VAL A 9 7.43 -14.32 3.29
CA VAL A 9 6.69 -13.16 2.77
C VAL A 9 7.43 -12.56 1.58
N ASP A 10 6.74 -12.01 0.61
CA ASP A 10 7.27 -11.32 -0.57
C ASP A 10 7.22 -9.80 -0.45
N ASN A 11 6.42 -9.26 0.47
CA ASN A 11 6.34 -7.83 0.74
C ASN A 11 7.68 -7.30 1.29
N ARG A 12 8.23 -6.30 0.60
CA ARG A 12 9.56 -5.76 0.89
C ARG A 12 9.61 -4.99 2.21
N LEU A 13 8.49 -4.43 2.69
CA LEU A 13 8.45 -3.78 3.99
C LEU A 13 8.48 -4.83 5.09
N LEU A 14 7.61 -5.85 5.03
CA LEU A 14 7.61 -6.93 6.03
C LEU A 14 8.95 -7.66 6.09
N ARG A 15 9.62 -7.91 4.96
CA ARG A 15 10.99 -8.48 4.93
C ARG A 15 12.06 -7.62 5.63
N ARG A 16 11.77 -6.33 5.85
CA ARG A 16 12.69 -5.35 6.45
C ARG A 16 12.29 -4.96 7.86
N PHE A 17 11.19 -5.47 8.38
CA PHE A 17 10.86 -5.29 9.79
C PHE A 17 11.93 -5.96 10.65
N PRO A 18 12.27 -5.38 11.82
CA PRO A 18 12.97 -6.11 12.89
C PRO A 18 12.27 -7.45 13.17
N GLU A 19 13.05 -8.47 13.52
CA GLU A 19 12.55 -9.84 13.70
C GLU A 19 11.50 -9.91 14.82
N ASP A 20 11.77 -9.26 15.95
CA ASP A 20 10.85 -9.15 17.09
C ASP A 20 9.54 -8.43 16.74
N ALA A 21 9.61 -7.34 15.97
CA ALA A 21 8.41 -6.66 15.50
C ALA A 21 7.60 -7.49 14.50
N PHE A 22 8.28 -8.28 13.65
CA PHE A 22 7.60 -9.20 12.75
C PHE A 22 6.94 -10.33 13.53
N GLU A 23 7.59 -10.91 14.53
CA GLU A 23 7.03 -11.97 15.38
C GLU A 23 5.75 -11.52 16.11
N LEU A 24 5.69 -10.26 16.56
CA LEU A 24 4.47 -9.69 17.14
C LEU A 24 3.32 -9.57 16.14
N LEU A 25 3.63 -9.20 14.89
CA LEU A 25 2.62 -8.98 13.84
C LEU A 25 2.19 -10.27 13.13
N ALA A 26 3.10 -11.23 12.97
CA ALA A 26 2.90 -12.49 12.25
C ALA A 26 1.61 -13.25 12.61
N PRO A 27 1.26 -13.45 13.90
CA PRO A 27 0.03 -14.17 14.26
C PRO A 27 -1.25 -13.38 13.93
N LEU A 28 -1.16 -12.07 13.68
CA LEU A 28 -2.29 -11.18 13.39
C LEU A 28 -2.52 -11.03 11.87
N LEU A 29 -1.59 -11.51 11.04
CA LEU A 29 -1.68 -11.41 9.59
C LEU A 29 -2.55 -12.53 9.01
N ALA A 30 -3.60 -12.12 8.30
CA ALA A 30 -4.44 -13.01 7.50
C ALA A 30 -4.01 -12.98 6.04
N GLN A 31 -3.75 -14.15 5.45
CA GLN A 31 -3.61 -14.27 3.99
C GLN A 31 -4.95 -13.98 3.30
N VAL A 32 -4.93 -13.13 2.28
CA VAL A 32 -6.14 -12.74 1.54
C VAL A 32 -5.93 -12.77 0.04
N ASP A 33 -6.93 -13.29 -0.66
CA ASP A 33 -7.02 -13.17 -2.12
C ASP A 33 -7.40 -11.74 -2.51
N LEU A 34 -6.71 -11.22 -3.52
CA LEU A 34 -6.84 -9.85 -3.99
C LEU A 34 -7.28 -9.84 -5.47
N PRO A 35 -8.54 -10.19 -5.79
CA PRO A 35 -9.04 -10.15 -7.15
C PRO A 35 -9.12 -8.72 -7.69
N VAL A 36 -9.10 -8.58 -9.02
CA VAL A 36 -9.25 -7.29 -9.71
C VAL A 36 -10.50 -6.56 -9.23
N LYS A 37 -10.41 -5.24 -9.06
CA LYS A 37 -11.43 -4.34 -8.49
C LYS A 37 -11.73 -4.52 -7.00
N ARG A 38 -11.06 -5.43 -6.27
CA ARG A 38 -11.18 -5.46 -4.80
C ARG A 38 -10.77 -4.12 -4.21
N SER A 39 -11.68 -3.50 -3.46
CA SER A 39 -11.40 -2.25 -2.73
C SER A 39 -10.57 -2.56 -1.49
N LEU A 40 -9.47 -1.84 -1.31
CA LEU A 40 -8.61 -1.92 -0.13
C LEU A 40 -8.77 -0.70 0.78
N VAL A 41 -9.01 0.47 0.17
CA VAL A 41 -9.35 1.71 0.87
C VAL A 41 -10.51 2.35 0.14
N ARG A 42 -11.57 2.69 0.88
CA ARG A 42 -12.74 3.40 0.35
C ARG A 42 -12.65 4.89 0.69
N PRO A 43 -13.07 5.79 -0.23
CA PRO A 43 -13.07 7.22 0.04
C PRO A 43 -13.88 7.58 1.27
N ARG A 44 -13.26 8.35 2.18
CA ARG A 44 -13.86 8.95 3.37
C ARG A 44 -14.45 7.95 4.39
N GLU A 45 -14.21 6.67 4.23
CA GLU A 45 -14.55 5.61 5.19
C GLU A 45 -13.34 5.28 6.08
N PRO A 46 -13.54 4.75 7.30
CA PRO A 46 -12.44 4.25 8.12
C PRO A 46 -11.61 3.22 7.37
N ILE A 47 -10.29 3.33 7.48
CA ILE A 47 -9.37 2.30 7.04
C ILE A 47 -9.36 1.24 8.15
N GLU A 48 -10.20 0.23 8.01
CA GLU A 48 -10.33 -0.86 8.98
C GLU A 48 -9.13 -1.83 8.96
N HIS A 49 -8.40 -1.86 7.85
CA HIS A 49 -7.30 -2.80 7.66
C HIS A 49 -6.14 -2.19 6.88
N VAL A 50 -4.94 -2.63 7.22
CA VAL A 50 -3.72 -2.44 6.42
C VAL A 50 -3.45 -3.72 5.64
N CYS A 51 -3.11 -3.58 4.35
CA CYS A 51 -2.82 -4.72 3.49
C CYS A 51 -1.42 -4.59 2.89
N PHE A 52 -0.55 -5.54 3.26
CA PHE A 52 0.75 -5.76 2.66
C PHE A 52 0.58 -6.56 1.38
N ILE A 53 0.89 -5.94 0.24
CA ILE A 53 0.76 -6.61 -1.06
C ILE A 53 1.93 -7.58 -1.22
N GLU A 54 1.64 -8.84 -1.56
CA GLU A 54 2.64 -9.88 -1.81
C GLU A 54 2.78 -10.12 -3.32
N SER A 55 1.67 -10.03 -4.06
CA SER A 55 1.63 -10.06 -5.53
C SER A 55 0.48 -9.22 -6.10
N GLY A 56 0.54 -8.96 -7.41
CA GLY A 56 -0.43 -8.08 -8.09
C GLY A 56 -0.06 -6.60 -7.97
N LEU A 57 -1.02 -5.74 -8.30
CA LEU A 57 -0.83 -4.29 -8.31
C LEU A 57 -2.11 -3.59 -7.86
N ALA A 58 -2.02 -2.79 -6.81
CA ALA A 58 -3.07 -1.88 -6.40
C ALA A 58 -2.88 -0.50 -7.05
N SER A 59 -3.98 0.14 -7.41
CA SER A 59 -4.04 1.50 -7.92
C SER A 59 -4.73 2.39 -6.88
N MET A 60 -4.12 3.53 -6.60
CA MET A 60 -4.71 4.62 -5.83
C MET A 60 -5.16 5.72 -6.78
N VAL A 61 -6.42 6.09 -6.68
CA VAL A 61 -7.06 7.10 -7.52
C VAL A 61 -7.60 8.24 -6.68
N ALA A 62 -7.43 9.47 -7.20
CA ALA A 62 -8.18 10.62 -6.73
C ALA A 62 -9.52 10.69 -7.50
N GLU A 63 -10.62 10.86 -6.78
CA GLU A 63 -11.93 11.06 -7.38
C GLU A 63 -12.28 12.55 -7.42
N SER A 64 -12.69 13.04 -8.60
CA SER A 64 -13.25 14.38 -8.75
C SER A 64 -14.74 14.42 -8.43
N ALA A 65 -15.29 15.62 -8.22
CA ALA A 65 -16.71 15.83 -8.00
C ALA A 65 -17.61 15.28 -9.13
N ASP A 66 -17.08 15.19 -10.36
CA ASP A 66 -17.78 14.68 -11.54
C ASP A 66 -17.64 13.15 -11.72
N ALA A 67 -17.30 12.42 -10.64
CA ALA A 67 -17.06 10.97 -10.64
C ALA A 67 -15.96 10.50 -11.62
N ARG A 68 -15.07 11.41 -12.05
CA ARG A 68 -13.88 11.03 -12.81
C ARG A 68 -12.78 10.64 -11.83
N SER A 69 -12.22 9.46 -12.02
CA SER A 69 -11.07 8.98 -11.26
C SER A 69 -9.79 9.18 -12.05
N VAL A 70 -8.77 9.77 -11.43
CA VAL A 70 -7.42 9.83 -11.98
C VAL A 70 -6.51 9.01 -11.10
N GLU A 71 -5.80 8.09 -11.72
CA GLU A 71 -4.73 7.35 -11.06
C GLU A 71 -3.60 8.29 -10.66
N ILE A 72 -3.26 8.25 -9.38
CA ILE A 72 -2.22 9.09 -8.80
C ILE A 72 -1.00 8.26 -8.37
N ARG A 73 -1.21 6.97 -8.08
CA ARG A 73 -0.16 6.10 -7.54
C ARG A 73 -0.47 4.60 -7.72
N HIS A 74 0.57 3.78 -7.70
CA HIS A 74 0.49 2.32 -7.56
C HIS A 74 1.14 1.83 -6.29
N ILE A 75 0.70 0.66 -5.85
CA ILE A 75 1.28 -0.08 -4.73
C ILE A 75 1.40 -1.55 -5.17
N GLY A 76 2.63 -2.02 -5.29
CA GLY A 76 2.96 -3.43 -5.47
C GLY A 76 3.56 -4.03 -4.20
N ARG A 77 4.39 -5.06 -4.38
CA ARG A 77 5.07 -5.77 -3.28
C ARG A 77 6.02 -4.92 -2.45
N GLU A 78 6.31 -3.70 -2.87
CA GLU A 78 7.14 -2.74 -2.15
C GLU A 78 6.39 -1.99 -1.04
N GLY A 79 5.06 -2.14 -0.92
CA GLY A 79 4.26 -1.24 -0.11
C GLY A 79 3.05 -1.86 0.58
N ILE A 80 2.28 -0.96 1.21
CA ILE A 80 1.01 -1.25 1.87
C ILE A 80 -0.12 -0.39 1.30
N ALA A 81 -1.31 -0.96 1.18
CA ALA A 81 -2.55 -0.22 1.14
C ALA A 81 -3.01 0.12 2.57
N GLY A 82 -3.66 1.27 2.75
CA GLY A 82 -4.01 1.78 4.09
C GLY A 82 -2.89 2.58 4.78
N TYR A 83 -1.85 2.99 4.04
CA TYR A 83 -0.72 3.74 4.60
C TYR A 83 -1.06 5.06 5.33
N PRO A 84 -2.20 5.77 5.11
CA PRO A 84 -2.56 6.91 5.95
C PRO A 84 -2.62 6.61 7.45
N ILE A 85 -2.86 5.35 7.85
CA ILE A 85 -2.78 4.90 9.24
C ILE A 85 -1.42 5.21 9.86
N VAL A 86 -0.33 5.09 9.10
CA VAL A 86 1.04 5.41 9.55
C VAL A 86 1.17 6.90 9.93
N LEU A 87 0.36 7.76 9.33
CA LEU A 87 0.32 9.20 9.60
C LEU A 87 -0.68 9.57 10.72
N GLY A 88 -1.29 8.59 11.37
CA GLY A 88 -2.32 8.82 12.40
C GLY A 88 -3.65 9.28 11.82
N VAL A 89 -3.94 8.97 10.55
CA VAL A 89 -5.18 9.34 9.88
C VAL A 89 -5.94 8.10 9.45
N ASP A 90 -7.18 7.97 9.92
CA ASP A 90 -8.05 6.81 9.67
C ASP A 90 -8.87 6.90 8.38
N ARG A 91 -8.89 8.06 7.71
CA ARG A 91 -9.72 8.34 6.52
C ARG A 91 -8.96 9.12 5.46
N THR A 92 -9.26 8.86 4.19
CA THR A 92 -8.69 9.60 3.06
C THR A 92 -9.72 9.80 1.97
N PRO A 93 -9.72 10.92 1.20
CA PRO A 93 -10.60 11.08 0.05
C PRO A 93 -10.23 10.15 -1.12
N ASN A 94 -9.04 9.54 -1.11
CA ASN A 94 -8.57 8.70 -2.19
C ASN A 94 -9.09 7.27 -2.06
N LYS A 95 -9.31 6.62 -3.20
CA LYS A 95 -9.69 5.20 -3.27
C LYS A 95 -8.47 4.36 -3.63
N THR A 96 -8.32 3.20 -3.01
CA THR A 96 -7.31 2.20 -3.41
C THR A 96 -7.99 0.88 -3.73
N PHE A 97 -7.70 0.31 -4.89
CA PHE A 97 -8.26 -0.97 -5.31
C PHE A 97 -7.25 -1.79 -6.12
N MET A 98 -7.46 -3.09 -6.23
CA MET A 98 -6.61 -3.97 -7.04
C MET A 98 -6.84 -3.75 -8.53
N GLN A 99 -5.80 -3.35 -9.26
CA GLN A 99 -5.79 -3.21 -10.71
C GLN A 99 -5.37 -4.50 -11.41
N VAL A 100 -4.40 -5.21 -10.83
CA VAL A 100 -3.97 -6.55 -11.27
C VAL A 100 -4.17 -7.50 -10.10
N ALA A 101 -4.79 -8.66 -10.36
CA ALA A 101 -5.07 -9.64 -9.31
C ALA A 101 -3.78 -10.17 -8.66
N GLY A 102 -3.90 -10.59 -7.41
CA GLY A 102 -2.81 -11.21 -6.67
C GLY A 102 -3.29 -11.67 -5.29
N HIS A 103 -2.40 -11.59 -4.32
CA HIS A 103 -2.67 -11.90 -2.92
C HIS A 103 -1.84 -10.99 -2.01
N GLY A 104 -2.20 -10.96 -0.73
CA GLY A 104 -1.50 -10.16 0.27
C GLY A 104 -1.72 -10.68 1.68
N LEU A 105 -1.15 -9.96 2.64
CA LEU A 105 -1.32 -10.17 4.07
C LEU A 105 -2.06 -8.97 4.64
N GLN A 106 -3.18 -9.21 5.31
CA GLN A 106 -4.05 -8.18 5.85
C GLN A 106 -4.06 -8.27 7.38
N VAL A 107 -4.04 -7.11 8.03
CA VAL A 107 -4.15 -6.97 9.49
C VAL A 107 -5.16 -5.88 9.81
N ALA A 108 -5.91 -6.04 10.89
CA ALA A 108 -6.80 -5.00 11.37
C ALA A 108 -5.99 -3.76 11.78
N THR A 109 -6.55 -2.58 11.56
CA THR A 109 -5.85 -1.32 11.91
C THR A 109 -5.54 -1.24 13.40
N GLU A 110 -6.47 -1.68 14.25
CA GLU A 110 -6.28 -1.71 15.71
C GLU A 110 -5.10 -2.60 16.15
N ASP A 111 -4.88 -3.70 15.45
CA ASP A 111 -3.76 -4.62 15.69
C ASP A 111 -2.44 -4.10 15.10
N PHE A 112 -2.52 -3.30 14.03
CA PHE A 112 -1.34 -2.72 13.38
C PHE A 112 -0.79 -1.50 14.13
N LEU A 113 -1.65 -0.70 14.75
CA LEU A 113 -1.26 0.53 15.43
C LEU A 113 -0.18 0.31 16.51
N PRO A 114 -0.28 -0.68 17.42
CA PRO A 114 0.76 -0.95 18.41
C PRO A 114 2.13 -1.28 17.80
N ILE A 115 2.17 -1.84 16.59
CA ILE A 115 3.45 -2.14 15.90
C ILE A 115 4.19 -0.85 15.52
N LEU A 116 3.48 0.28 15.37
CA LEU A 116 4.09 1.59 15.11
C LEU A 116 4.82 2.18 16.32
N ASP A 117 4.62 1.65 17.52
CA ASP A 117 5.39 2.07 18.70
C ASP A 117 6.84 1.61 18.59
N HIS A 118 7.10 0.51 17.86
CA HIS A 118 8.45 0.03 17.57
C HIS A 118 9.24 1.06 16.74
N PRO A 119 10.32 1.67 17.26
CA PRO A 119 10.99 2.81 16.62
C PRO A 119 11.50 2.55 15.20
N GLU A 120 12.08 1.38 14.97
CA GLU A 120 12.63 1.02 13.65
C GLU A 120 11.54 0.76 12.61
N VAL A 121 10.44 0.12 13.00
CA VAL A 121 9.27 -0.08 12.12
C VAL A 121 8.67 1.27 11.76
N ARG A 122 8.44 2.14 12.75
CA ARG A 122 7.94 3.49 12.50
C ARG A 122 8.83 4.26 11.56
N GLN A 123 10.15 4.22 11.76
CA GLN A 123 11.10 4.92 10.89
C GLN A 123 11.06 4.37 9.45
N LEU A 124 11.03 3.04 9.29
CA LEU A 124 10.92 2.38 7.98
C LEU A 124 9.62 2.81 7.26
N LEU A 125 8.49 2.76 7.95
CA LEU A 125 7.19 3.11 7.38
C LEU A 125 7.07 4.59 7.06
N LEU A 126 7.64 5.49 7.87
CA LEU A 126 7.69 6.91 7.55
C LEU A 126 8.55 7.20 6.32
N ARG A 127 9.66 6.47 6.12
CA ARG A 127 10.45 6.54 4.87
C ARG A 127 9.70 5.98 3.67
N TYR A 128 8.91 4.93 3.86
CA TYR A 128 7.98 4.44 2.85
C TYR A 128 6.97 5.54 2.50
N VAL A 129 6.33 6.19 3.48
CA VAL A 129 5.42 7.32 3.26
C VAL A 129 6.09 8.43 2.45
N HIS A 130 7.34 8.79 2.77
CA HIS A 130 8.08 9.77 1.96
C HIS A 130 8.28 9.31 0.50
N THR A 131 8.50 8.01 0.27
CA THR A 131 8.57 7.44 -1.08
C THR A 131 7.23 7.55 -1.82
N CYS A 132 6.11 7.40 -1.10
CA CYS A 132 4.77 7.62 -1.63
C CYS A 132 4.59 9.06 -2.14
N GLU A 133 5.04 10.04 -1.34
CA GLU A 133 4.98 11.47 -1.69
C GLU A 133 5.83 11.78 -2.94
N LEU A 134 7.04 11.22 -3.02
CA LEU A 134 7.89 11.36 -4.22
C LEU A 134 7.22 10.76 -5.45
N GLN A 135 6.60 9.58 -5.34
CA GLN A 135 5.88 8.96 -6.45
C GLN A 135 4.72 9.84 -6.92
N LEU A 136 3.95 10.41 -5.99
CA LEU A 136 2.85 11.32 -6.28
C LEU A 136 3.34 12.59 -7.01
N ALA A 137 4.43 13.21 -6.52
CA ALA A 137 5.03 14.38 -7.15
C ALA A 137 5.50 14.07 -8.59
N HIS A 138 6.10 12.90 -8.82
CA HIS A 138 6.49 12.47 -10.16
C HIS A 138 5.30 12.14 -11.07
N SER A 139 4.21 11.59 -10.53
CA SER A 139 2.96 11.42 -11.28
C SER A 139 2.39 12.77 -11.74
N ALA A 140 2.40 13.78 -10.86
CA ALA A 140 1.95 15.14 -11.19
C ALA A 140 2.85 15.80 -12.26
N LEU A 141 4.18 15.70 -12.09
CA LEU A 141 5.14 16.20 -13.09
C LEU A 141 4.91 15.55 -14.46
N ALA A 142 4.73 14.23 -14.49
CA ALA A 142 4.51 13.49 -15.72
C ALA A 142 3.20 13.88 -16.39
N ALA A 143 2.12 14.06 -15.63
CA ALA A 143 0.84 14.55 -16.14
C ALA A 143 0.95 15.96 -16.74
N ALA A 144 1.79 16.83 -16.16
CA ALA A 144 1.96 18.21 -16.61
C ALA A 144 2.92 18.39 -17.81
N LYS A 145 3.93 17.50 -17.96
CA LYS A 145 5.04 17.71 -18.90
C LYS A 145 5.14 16.71 -20.03
N PHE A 146 4.59 15.50 -19.88
CA PHE A 146 4.85 14.40 -20.81
C PHE A 146 3.62 14.00 -21.60
N ASN A 147 3.86 13.52 -22.82
CA ASN A 147 2.81 12.97 -23.66
C ASN A 147 2.36 11.58 -23.17
N VAL A 148 1.29 11.06 -23.77
CA VAL A 148 0.70 9.77 -23.36
C VAL A 148 1.67 8.60 -23.47
N HIS A 149 2.54 8.56 -24.49
CA HIS A 149 3.49 7.47 -24.69
C HIS A 149 4.58 7.47 -23.61
N GLN A 150 5.10 8.64 -23.25
CA GLN A 150 6.09 8.79 -22.18
C GLN A 150 5.48 8.41 -20.81
N ARG A 151 4.24 8.83 -20.56
CA ARG A 151 3.51 8.46 -19.33
C ARG A 151 3.27 6.95 -19.26
N LEU A 152 2.90 6.32 -20.38
CA LEU A 152 2.75 4.87 -20.48
C LEU A 152 4.08 4.13 -20.27
N ALA A 153 5.17 4.58 -20.89
CA ALA A 153 6.48 3.98 -20.72
C ALA A 153 6.94 4.01 -19.25
N ARG A 154 6.76 5.16 -18.58
CA ARG A 154 7.03 5.29 -17.14
C ARG A 154 6.15 4.34 -16.32
N TRP A 155 4.86 4.25 -16.64
CA TRP A 155 3.92 3.35 -15.97
C TRP A 155 4.36 1.88 -16.07
N LEU A 156 4.73 1.43 -17.27
CA LEU A 156 5.22 0.07 -17.51
C LEU A 156 6.52 -0.22 -16.73
N LEU A 157 7.45 0.73 -16.70
CA LEU A 157 8.70 0.61 -15.92
C LEU A 157 8.47 0.51 -14.41
N MET A 158 7.39 1.10 -13.89
CA MET A 158 7.05 0.99 -12.47
C MET A 158 6.34 -0.32 -12.11
N CYS A 159 5.78 -1.02 -13.08
CA CYS A 159 5.02 -2.26 -12.85
C CYS A 159 5.89 -3.53 -12.94
N HIS A 160 7.20 -3.38 -13.20
CA HIS A 160 8.14 -4.48 -13.37
C HIS A 160 8.82 -4.89 -12.07
#